data_AF-A0AAC9HFN0-F1
#
_entry.id   AF-A0AAC9HFN0-F1
#
_cell.length_a   1.000
_cell.length_b   1.000
_cell.length_c   1.000
_cell.angle_alpha   90.00
_cell.angle_beta   90.00
_cell.angle_gamma   90.00
#
_symmetry.space_group_name_H-M   'P 1'
#
loop_
_entity.id
_entity.type
_entity.pdbx_description
1 polymer ?
#
loop_
_entity_poly.entity_id
_entity_poly.type
_entity_poly.pdbx_seq_one_letter_code
_entity_poly.pdbx_strand_id
1 'polypeptide(L)'
;MRQWRLLDTGSRTAAENMALDEVLLTARSQGQAPDTLRFLQFNPPCVLVGFHQVVEQEVRLEYCRREGIEINRRITGGGALFWDTNQLGWEVITTLDYPGVARRLEGLYAQLCGAVVRALKRLGVPAAYRPRNDIEVGGRKISGTGGTELGGAFLYQGTLLIDFDVETMLRALRIPTEKLKAKEIASLKERVTCLKWELGRVPLLETIKQVIAEEFCREFAMELIPAGLTPAEEALLAHQLPYFQSEEWINAVQGPEGRTELRSSRRTRGGFLRSSLVLGPGNSRIESLYLTGDFFAHPRRSIYDLEARLKGLPADPVLISRQVEEFFRESGARLPGIKAAEVAAAINDALVKKDYPRQGIPAAAVNDVFTVVKPLEEITAAPVVLLPYCAKLPTCRFRGRQGCSECGRCDIGTAYALARQYGLEPLTIQNYEMLARVLRRLQREGAPGFLGSCCEAFLAKHRRDLERIGLPGILLDIDSSTCYELGQERAAHAGRFENQTTLKLDLLELLMARVAPGKARRQVAVAAHA
;
A
#
# COMPACT_ATOMS: atom_id res chain seq x y z
N MET A 1 -1.15 29.25 32.27
CA MET A 1 -1.24 28.37 31.08
C MET A 1 -0.50 27.08 31.39
N ARG A 2 -0.85 25.96 30.76
CA ARG A 2 -0.10 24.71 30.93
C ARG A 2 1.21 24.80 30.17
N GLN A 3 2.27 24.19 30.68
CA GLN A 3 3.61 24.23 30.06
C GLN A 3 3.88 22.93 29.30
N TRP A 4 4.28 23.07 28.05
CA TRP A 4 4.75 21.99 27.18
C TRP A 4 6.21 22.24 26.83
N ARG A 5 6.96 21.17 26.59
CA ARG A 5 8.32 21.28 26.07
C ARG A 5 8.29 21.58 24.57
N LEU A 6 9.10 22.55 24.15
CA LEU A 6 9.53 22.68 22.76
C LEU A 6 10.90 22.01 22.60
N LEU A 7 10.94 20.92 21.85
CA LEU A 7 12.14 20.14 21.59
C LEU A 7 12.52 20.24 20.10
N ASP A 8 13.59 20.95 19.78
CA ASP A 8 14.13 20.97 18.42
C ASP A 8 15.37 20.06 18.36
N THR A 9 15.24 18.91 17.71
CA THR A 9 16.35 17.94 17.63
C THR A 9 17.31 18.21 16.47
N GLY A 10 16.99 19.18 15.60
CA GLY A 10 17.75 19.47 14.39
C GLY A 10 17.77 18.30 13.40
N SER A 11 18.80 18.27 12.56
CA SER A 11 19.06 17.16 11.64
C SER A 11 19.70 15.97 12.36
N ARG A 12 19.14 14.78 12.16
CA ARG A 12 19.61 13.51 12.71
C ARG A 12 19.58 12.41 11.66
N THR A 13 20.26 11.30 11.93
CA THR A 13 20.12 10.08 11.12
C THR A 13 18.71 9.51 11.22
N ALA A 14 18.34 8.63 10.28
CA ALA A 14 17.05 7.96 10.31
C ALA A 14 16.88 7.15 11.61
N ALA A 15 17.91 6.43 12.04
CA ALA A 15 17.86 5.61 13.26
C ALA A 15 17.67 6.45 14.53
N GLU A 16 18.40 7.57 14.67
CA GLU A 16 18.24 8.46 15.82
C GLU A 16 16.84 9.05 15.91
N ASN A 17 16.28 9.52 14.78
CA ASN A 17 14.92 10.06 14.78
C ASN A 17 13.90 8.98 15.17
N MET A 18 13.97 7.78 14.58
CA MET A 18 13.03 6.70 14.89
C MET A 18 13.16 6.20 16.33
N ALA A 19 14.38 6.15 16.88
CA ALA A 19 14.59 5.83 18.29
C ALA A 19 13.99 6.90 19.19
N LEU A 20 14.17 8.19 18.87
CA LEU A 20 13.57 9.29 19.62
C LEU A 20 12.04 9.26 19.62
N ASP A 21 11.40 8.89 18.51
CA ASP A 21 9.94 8.74 18.46
C ASP A 21 9.45 7.73 19.52
N GLU A 22 10.12 6.58 19.63
CA GLU A 22 9.79 5.53 20.60
C GLU A 22 10.14 5.95 22.03
N VAL A 23 11.29 6.58 22.24
CA VAL A 23 11.77 7.06 23.54
C VAL A 23 10.82 8.10 24.12
N LEU A 24 10.47 9.12 23.36
CA LEU A 24 9.60 10.21 23.79
C LEU A 24 8.20 9.69 24.12
N LEU A 25 7.66 8.80 23.26
CA LEU A 25 6.37 8.17 23.49
C LEU A 25 6.39 7.27 24.74
N THR A 26 7.44 6.46 24.91
CA THR A 26 7.61 5.56 26.06
C THR A 26 7.73 6.36 27.35
N ALA A 27 8.62 7.35 27.42
CA ALA A 27 8.81 8.17 28.61
C ALA A 27 7.53 8.93 28.97
N ARG A 28 6.78 9.43 27.97
CA ARG A 28 5.49 10.08 28.23
C ARG A 28 4.45 9.09 28.75
N SER A 29 4.36 7.88 28.19
CA SER A 29 3.41 6.84 28.66
C SER A 29 3.66 6.42 30.11
N GLN A 30 4.88 6.58 30.59
CA GLN A 30 5.28 6.27 31.97
C GLN A 30 5.20 7.48 32.91
N GLY A 31 4.75 8.64 32.41
CA GLY A 31 4.70 9.88 33.20
C GLY A 31 6.07 10.49 33.52
N GLN A 32 7.14 10.05 32.83
CA GLN A 32 8.52 10.48 33.06
C GLN A 32 8.97 11.64 32.15
N ALA A 33 8.13 12.03 31.19
CA ALA A 33 8.38 13.14 30.27
C ALA A 33 7.21 14.15 30.27
N PRO A 34 7.46 15.44 30.00
CA PRO A 34 6.40 16.41 29.78
C PRO A 34 5.72 16.20 28.42
N ASP A 35 4.52 16.76 28.26
CA ASP A 35 3.93 16.90 26.93
C ASP A 35 4.87 17.74 26.04
N THR A 36 5.03 17.35 24.78
CA THR A 36 6.11 17.86 23.93
C THR A 36 5.60 18.19 22.53
N LEU A 37 5.96 19.38 22.03
CA LEU A 37 6.04 19.67 20.60
C LEU A 37 7.49 19.49 20.16
N ARG A 38 7.75 18.58 19.23
CA ARG A 38 9.08 18.34 18.66
C ARG A 38 9.17 18.78 17.21
N PHE A 39 10.30 19.36 16.84
CA PHE A 39 10.71 19.55 15.44
C PHE A 39 11.90 18.63 15.12
N LEU A 40 11.88 18.02 13.93
CA LEU A 40 12.95 17.14 13.46
C LEU A 40 13.23 17.30 11.97
N GLN A 41 14.44 16.94 11.57
CA GLN A 41 14.89 16.84 10.18
C GLN A 41 15.79 15.62 10.00
N PHE A 42 16.00 15.19 8.76
CA PHE A 42 16.84 14.04 8.43
C PHE A 42 18.10 14.48 7.71
N ASN A 43 19.24 13.92 8.09
CA ASN A 43 20.51 13.99 7.37
C ASN A 43 21.37 12.77 7.75
N PRO A 44 21.76 11.90 6.81
CA PRO A 44 21.55 11.97 5.35
C PRO A 44 20.07 11.79 4.93
N PRO A 45 19.72 11.97 3.64
CA PRO A 45 18.41 11.60 3.12
C PRO A 45 18.07 10.14 3.45
N CYS A 46 16.78 9.83 3.63
CA CYS A 46 16.36 8.49 4.00
C CYS A 46 15.02 8.07 3.40
N VAL A 47 14.80 6.76 3.36
CA VAL A 47 13.51 6.12 3.14
C VAL A 47 13.05 5.49 4.45
N LEU A 48 11.85 5.86 4.89
CA LEU A 48 11.21 5.27 6.06
C LEU A 48 10.08 4.35 5.61
N VAL A 49 10.20 3.04 5.85
CA VAL A 49 9.11 2.08 5.62
C VAL A 49 8.15 2.06 6.80
N GLY A 50 6.85 1.84 6.52
CA GLY A 50 5.83 1.70 7.56
C GLY A 50 6.03 0.45 8.40
N PHE A 51 5.50 0.47 9.62
CA PHE A 51 5.70 -0.60 10.59
C PHE A 51 5.37 -2.00 10.05
N HIS A 52 4.32 -2.16 9.23
CA HIS A 52 3.88 -3.44 8.65
C HIS A 52 4.32 -3.65 7.18
N GLN A 53 5.23 -2.82 6.65
CA GLN A 53 5.72 -2.97 5.27
C GLN A 53 7.00 -3.82 5.19
N VAL A 54 7.16 -4.54 4.08
CA VAL A 54 8.38 -5.31 3.77
C VAL A 54 9.34 -4.40 2.99
N VAL A 55 10.58 -4.25 3.43
CA VAL A 55 11.53 -3.28 2.86
C VAL A 55 11.73 -3.51 1.37
N GLU A 56 11.97 -4.76 0.98
CA GLU A 56 12.23 -5.16 -0.40
C GLU A 56 11.05 -4.88 -1.31
N GLN A 57 9.82 -4.84 -0.79
CA GLN A 57 8.62 -4.55 -1.57
C GLN A 57 8.42 -3.06 -1.82
N GLU A 58 9.03 -2.20 -0.99
CA GLU A 58 8.78 -0.76 -0.99
C GLU A 58 9.97 0.08 -1.46
N VAL A 59 11.19 -0.45 -1.41
CA VAL A 59 12.43 0.34 -1.58
C VAL A 59 13.34 -0.26 -2.66
N ARG A 60 13.93 0.60 -3.50
CA ARG A 60 14.98 0.21 -4.44
C ARG A 60 16.32 0.19 -3.69
N LEU A 61 16.61 -0.91 -3.00
CA LEU A 61 17.77 -1.07 -2.11
C LEU A 61 19.10 -0.67 -2.76
N GLU A 62 19.38 -1.15 -3.98
CA GLU A 62 20.62 -0.85 -4.69
C GLU A 62 20.76 0.64 -5.04
N TYR A 63 19.65 1.28 -5.42
CA TYR A 63 19.64 2.71 -5.69
C TYR A 63 19.95 3.48 -4.41
N CYS A 64 19.24 3.19 -3.32
CA CYS A 64 19.42 3.89 -2.05
C CYS A 64 20.85 3.76 -1.53
N ARG A 65 21.43 2.55 -1.58
CA ARG A 65 22.82 2.31 -1.18
C ARG A 65 23.82 3.13 -2.00
N ARG A 66 23.63 3.23 -3.32
CA ARG A 66 24.54 3.98 -4.20
C ARG A 66 24.46 5.49 -3.97
N GLU A 67 23.26 6.02 -3.72
CA GLU A 67 23.04 7.46 -3.51
C GLU A 67 23.24 7.91 -2.05
N GLY A 68 23.64 7.00 -1.14
CA GLY A 68 23.81 7.33 0.28
C GLY A 68 22.51 7.64 1.01
N ILE A 69 21.39 7.06 0.56
CA ILE A 69 20.06 7.21 1.16
C ILE A 69 19.89 6.11 2.22
N GLU A 70 19.72 6.51 3.47
CA GLU A 70 19.46 5.58 4.58
C GLU A 70 18.10 4.90 4.43
N ILE A 71 17.96 3.69 4.98
CA ILE A 71 16.68 2.97 5.03
C ILE A 71 16.41 2.66 6.50
N ASN A 72 15.23 3.02 6.99
CA ASN A 72 14.81 2.65 8.33
C ASN A 72 13.31 2.35 8.40
N ARG A 73 12.85 1.78 9.51
CA ARG A 73 11.46 1.50 9.81
C ARG A 73 10.96 2.46 10.88
N ARG A 74 9.77 3.00 10.66
CA ARG A 74 9.11 3.85 11.65
C ARG A 74 8.16 3.07 12.53
N ILE A 75 7.92 3.59 13.73
CA ILE A 75 7.01 2.99 14.72
C ILE A 75 5.52 3.17 14.37
N THR A 76 5.22 3.91 13.31
CA THR A 76 3.88 4.18 12.79
C THR A 76 3.57 3.37 11.53
N GLY A 77 2.28 3.10 11.29
CA GLY A 77 1.82 2.48 10.05
C GLY A 77 1.90 3.41 8.82
N GLY A 78 1.21 3.06 7.75
CA GLY A 78 1.16 3.84 6.50
C GLY A 78 2.17 3.39 5.45
N GLY A 79 2.23 4.08 4.31
CA GLY A 79 3.14 3.78 3.18
C GLY A 79 4.56 4.34 3.34
N ALA A 80 5.50 3.90 2.50
CA ALA A 80 6.89 4.33 2.58
C ALA A 80 7.03 5.83 2.28
N LEU A 81 7.95 6.50 3.00
CA LEU A 81 8.21 7.93 2.88
C LEU A 81 9.65 8.16 2.46
N PHE A 82 9.89 9.18 1.65
CA PHE A 82 11.22 9.67 1.34
C PHE A 82 11.43 11.03 2.01
N TRP A 83 12.52 11.16 2.74
CA TRP A 83 12.98 12.39 3.35
C TRP A 83 14.30 12.80 2.74
N ASP A 84 14.35 14.02 2.22
CA ASP A 84 15.61 14.72 1.98
C ASP A 84 15.87 15.71 3.12
N THR A 85 16.94 16.50 2.99
CA THR A 85 17.36 17.47 3.99
C THR A 85 16.51 18.76 4.00
N ASN A 86 15.58 18.91 3.05
CA ASN A 86 14.78 20.12 2.83
C ASN A 86 13.33 19.98 3.34
N GLN A 87 13.08 19.06 4.25
CA GLN A 87 11.77 18.83 4.85
C GLN A 87 11.82 19.05 6.36
N LEU A 88 10.67 19.41 6.95
CA LEU A 88 10.52 19.60 8.39
C LEU A 88 9.49 18.62 8.93
N GLY A 89 9.87 17.82 9.92
CA GLY A 89 8.94 17.06 10.75
C GLY A 89 8.47 17.88 11.95
N TRP A 90 7.22 17.70 12.32
CA TRP A 90 6.66 18.18 13.58
C TRP A 90 5.93 17.04 14.29
N GLU A 91 6.05 16.97 15.61
CA GLU A 91 5.45 15.92 16.41
C GLU A 91 4.82 16.46 17.68
N VAL A 92 3.67 15.92 18.05
CA VAL A 92 2.99 16.18 19.30
C VAL A 92 2.94 14.89 20.10
N ILE A 93 3.58 14.90 21.27
CA ILE A 93 3.61 13.78 22.21
C ILE A 93 2.87 14.20 23.47
N THR A 94 1.71 13.59 23.72
CA THR A 94 0.85 13.90 24.88
C THR A 94 -0.01 12.69 25.26
N THR A 95 -0.93 12.85 26.21
CA THR A 95 -1.86 11.81 26.65
C THR A 95 -3.26 12.04 26.08
N LEU A 96 -4.00 10.97 25.82
CA LEU A 96 -5.36 11.05 25.24
C LEU A 96 -6.39 11.68 26.20
N ASP A 97 -6.09 11.73 27.50
CA ASP A 97 -6.90 12.37 28.52
C ASP A 97 -6.56 13.85 28.74
N TYR A 98 -5.59 14.40 28.00
CA TYR A 98 -5.20 15.81 28.13
C TYR A 98 -6.38 16.75 27.85
N PRO A 99 -6.72 17.68 28.76
CA PRO A 99 -7.76 18.68 28.56
C PRO A 99 -7.58 19.51 27.28
N GLY A 100 -8.60 19.49 26.42
CA GLY A 100 -8.58 20.16 25.13
C GLY A 100 -8.15 19.26 23.97
N VAL A 101 -7.61 18.06 24.22
CA VAL A 101 -7.44 17.01 23.21
C VAL A 101 -8.80 16.41 22.89
N ALA A 102 -9.15 16.38 21.60
CA ALA A 102 -10.40 15.77 21.16
C ALA A 102 -10.42 14.25 21.48
N ARG A 103 -11.51 13.80 22.10
CA ARG A 103 -11.68 12.40 22.56
C ARG A 103 -11.79 11.37 21.43
N ARG A 104 -12.18 11.80 20.23
CA ARG A 104 -12.24 10.95 19.04
C ARG A 104 -11.03 11.21 18.17
N LEU A 105 -10.43 10.14 17.66
CA LEU A 105 -9.20 10.18 16.87
C LEU A 105 -9.33 11.11 15.64
N GLU A 106 -10.45 11.05 14.93
CA GLU A 106 -10.71 11.94 13.78
C GLU A 106 -10.76 13.42 14.19
N GLY A 107 -11.34 13.72 15.36
CA GLY A 107 -11.37 15.07 15.90
C GLY A 107 -9.98 15.56 16.29
N LEU A 108 -9.16 14.68 16.86
CA LEU A 108 -7.79 14.99 17.27
C LEU A 108 -6.91 15.30 16.05
N TYR A 109 -7.04 14.52 14.98
CA TYR A 109 -6.29 14.75 13.75
C TYR A 109 -6.68 16.08 13.10
N ALA A 110 -7.98 16.38 13.05
CA ALA A 110 -8.46 17.66 12.54
C ALA A 110 -7.94 18.84 13.38
N GLN A 111 -7.86 18.68 14.70
CA GLN A 111 -7.35 19.69 15.62
C GLN A 111 -5.85 19.96 15.39
N LEU A 112 -5.02 18.91 15.41
CA LEU A 112 -3.57 18.99 15.24
C LEU A 112 -3.19 19.53 13.85
N CYS A 113 -3.79 18.98 12.80
CA CYS A 113 -3.59 19.49 11.45
C CYS A 113 -4.13 20.92 11.29
N GLY A 114 -5.19 21.27 12.02
CA GLY A 114 -5.77 22.61 12.02
C GLY A 114 -4.79 23.69 12.48
N ALA A 115 -3.99 23.40 13.52
CA ALA A 115 -2.92 24.30 13.97
C ALA A 115 -1.89 24.57 12.87
N VAL A 116 -1.41 23.51 12.22
CA VAL A 116 -0.44 23.63 11.11
C VAL A 116 -1.07 24.32 9.89
N VAL A 117 -2.33 24.05 9.58
CA VAL A 117 -3.08 24.76 8.51
C VAL A 117 -3.11 26.27 8.76
N ARG A 118 -3.41 26.70 9.99
CA ARG A 118 -3.39 28.14 10.33
C ARG A 118 -1.98 28.73 10.23
N ALA A 119 -0.96 27.97 10.60
CA ALA A 119 0.44 28.40 10.48
C ALA A 119 0.82 28.61 9.01
N LEU A 120 0.44 27.68 8.14
CA LEU A 120 0.63 27.79 6.69
C LEU A 120 -0.11 28.99 6.09
N LYS A 121 -1.35 29.26 6.53
CA LYS A 121 -2.10 30.46 6.11
C LYS A 121 -1.40 31.75 6.48
N ARG A 122 -0.76 31.82 7.66
CA ARG A 122 0.05 32.98 8.07
C ARG A 122 1.29 33.17 7.21
N LEU A 123 1.81 32.11 6.61
CA LEU A 123 2.90 32.18 5.63
C LEU A 123 2.42 32.55 4.22
N GLY A 124 1.10 32.71 4.01
CA GLY A 124 0.51 33.03 2.70
C GLY A 124 0.07 31.81 1.90
N VAL A 125 0.09 30.60 2.47
CA VAL A 125 -0.31 29.36 1.79
C VAL A 125 -1.76 29.01 2.14
N PRO A 126 -2.69 28.92 1.16
CA PRO A 126 -4.10 28.63 1.41
C PRO A 126 -4.33 27.13 1.69
N ALA A 127 -3.74 26.63 2.77
CA ALA A 127 -3.81 25.24 3.17
C ALA A 127 -5.19 24.88 3.75
N ALA A 128 -5.56 23.61 3.60
CA ALA A 128 -6.76 23.02 4.18
C ALA A 128 -6.45 21.62 4.73
N TYR A 129 -7.18 21.23 5.79
CA TYR A 129 -7.15 19.86 6.27
C TYR A 129 -7.97 18.98 5.34
N ARG A 130 -7.37 17.87 4.91
CA ARG A 130 -8.01 16.83 4.10
C ARG A 130 -8.15 15.57 4.97
N PRO A 131 -9.38 15.22 5.38
CA PRO A 131 -9.61 13.93 6.02
C PRO A 131 -9.07 12.79 5.14
N ARG A 132 -8.36 11.82 5.71
CA ARG A 132 -8.29 11.49 7.14
C ARG A 132 -7.11 12.10 7.90
N ASN A 133 -6.00 12.39 7.25
CA ASN A 133 -4.71 12.66 7.91
C ASN A 133 -3.74 13.43 6.98
N ASP A 134 -4.24 14.31 6.12
CA ASP A 134 -3.40 15.10 5.22
C ASP A 134 -3.67 16.60 5.35
N ILE A 135 -2.68 17.41 4.99
CA ILE A 135 -2.85 18.84 4.72
C ILE A 135 -2.60 19.06 3.23
N GLU A 136 -3.45 19.85 2.58
CA GLU A 136 -3.40 20.09 1.14
C GLU A 136 -3.56 21.56 0.76
N VAL A 137 -3.16 21.89 -0.45
CA VAL A 137 -3.36 23.18 -1.10
C VAL A 137 -3.98 22.92 -2.48
N GLY A 138 -5.24 23.32 -2.67
CA GLY A 138 -5.96 23.08 -3.92
C GLY A 138 -6.00 21.59 -4.32
N GLY A 139 -6.24 20.68 -3.37
CA GLY A 139 -6.28 19.23 -3.60
C GLY A 139 -4.92 18.53 -3.68
N ARG A 140 -3.80 19.27 -3.61
CA ARG A 140 -2.43 18.74 -3.65
C ARG A 140 -1.85 18.67 -2.24
N LYS A 141 -1.37 17.51 -1.83
CA LYS A 141 -0.82 17.26 -0.49
C LYS A 141 0.48 18.01 -0.25
N ILE A 142 0.57 18.75 0.86
CA ILE A 142 1.79 19.45 1.33
C ILE A 142 2.33 18.85 2.64
N SER A 143 1.49 18.12 3.38
CA SER A 143 1.87 17.43 4.60
C SER A 143 1.17 16.08 4.70
N GLY A 144 1.95 15.03 5.00
CA GLY A 144 1.41 13.74 5.42
C GLY A 144 1.51 13.58 6.92
N THR A 145 0.44 13.12 7.56
CA THR A 145 0.41 12.95 9.02
C THR A 145 0.04 11.53 9.42
N GLY A 146 0.41 11.15 10.63
CA GLY A 146 0.13 9.84 11.19
C GLY A 146 0.39 9.83 12.68
N GLY A 147 -0.02 8.78 13.36
CA GLY A 147 0.26 8.66 14.79
C GLY A 147 0.23 7.24 15.29
N THR A 148 0.69 7.07 16.52
CA THR A 148 0.67 5.81 17.26
C THR A 148 0.38 6.09 18.74
N GLU A 149 -0.01 5.05 19.47
CA GLU A 149 -0.37 5.13 20.88
C GLU A 149 0.35 4.03 21.69
N LEU A 150 0.73 4.37 22.93
CA LEU A 150 1.37 3.47 23.88
C LEU A 150 0.98 3.88 25.30
N GLY A 151 0.42 2.95 26.08
CA GLY A 151 0.15 3.17 27.51
C GLY A 151 -0.69 4.43 27.83
N GLY A 152 -1.62 4.82 26.96
CA GLY A 152 -2.44 6.04 27.12
C GLY A 152 -1.77 7.33 26.62
N ALA A 153 -0.47 7.30 26.33
CA ALA A 153 0.21 8.32 25.56
C ALA A 153 0.04 8.11 24.06
N PHE A 154 0.21 9.19 23.32
CA PHE A 154 0.03 9.26 21.88
C PHE A 154 1.09 10.17 21.28
N LEU A 155 1.64 9.73 20.14
CA LEU A 155 2.51 10.51 19.29
C LEU A 155 1.76 10.76 17.98
N TYR A 156 1.53 12.03 17.65
CA TYR A 156 1.17 12.46 16.30
C TYR A 156 2.36 13.09 15.63
N GLN A 157 2.52 12.84 14.34
CA GLN A 157 3.56 13.46 13.56
C GLN A 157 3.03 13.91 12.21
N GLY A 158 3.66 14.94 11.66
CA GLY A 158 3.45 15.37 10.29
C GLY A 158 4.74 15.79 9.61
N THR A 159 4.80 15.52 8.31
CA THR A 159 5.87 15.98 7.43
C THR A 159 5.46 17.30 6.80
N LEU A 160 6.34 18.26 6.63
CA LEU A 160 6.08 19.49 5.87
C LEU A 160 7.06 19.57 4.72
N LEU A 161 6.51 19.51 3.50
CA LEU A 161 7.28 19.67 2.27
C LEU A 161 7.63 21.14 2.09
N ILE A 162 8.86 21.53 2.45
CA ILE A 162 9.36 22.90 2.24
C ILE A 162 9.88 23.01 0.80
N ASP A 163 10.79 22.11 0.45
CA ASP A 163 11.23 21.76 -0.90
C ASP A 163 11.52 20.25 -0.92
N PHE A 164 11.56 19.62 -2.09
CA PHE A 164 11.97 18.21 -2.15
C PHE A 164 12.40 17.76 -3.55
N ASP A 165 13.35 16.83 -3.58
CA ASP A 165 13.75 16.14 -4.81
C ASP A 165 12.76 15.04 -5.20
N VAL A 166 11.82 15.42 -6.07
CA VAL A 166 10.85 14.54 -6.71
C VAL A 166 11.51 13.34 -7.40
N GLU A 167 12.61 13.57 -8.11
CA GLU A 167 13.25 12.54 -8.93
C GLU A 167 13.90 11.48 -8.05
N THR A 168 14.67 11.91 -7.06
CA THR A 168 15.29 11.01 -6.09
C THR A 168 14.23 10.23 -5.30
N MET A 169 13.15 10.89 -4.86
CA MET A 169 12.03 10.19 -4.20
C MET A 169 11.47 9.06 -5.07
N LEU A 170 11.18 9.35 -6.33
CA LEU A 170 10.59 8.40 -7.28
C LEU A 170 11.54 7.23 -7.58
N ARG A 171 12.86 7.46 -7.60
CA ARG A 171 13.87 6.43 -7.79
C ARG A 171 14.15 5.62 -6.53
N ALA A 172 14.08 6.23 -5.35
CA ALA A 172 14.39 5.56 -4.09
C ALA A 172 13.30 4.57 -3.69
N LEU A 173 12.05 4.96 -3.85
CA LEU A 173 10.92 4.09 -3.59
C LEU A 173 10.75 3.11 -4.76
N ARG A 174 10.26 1.90 -4.50
CA ARG A 174 9.58 1.06 -5.49
C ARG A 174 8.22 1.65 -5.81
N ILE A 175 8.18 2.99 -5.91
CA ILE A 175 7.12 3.61 -6.65
C ILE A 175 7.29 3.09 -8.07
N PRO A 176 6.20 2.60 -8.60
CA PRO A 176 6.00 2.51 -10.00
C PRO A 176 6.74 3.51 -10.94
N THR A 177 7.93 3.22 -11.46
CA THR A 177 8.69 4.17 -12.30
C THR A 177 9.54 3.46 -13.35
N GLU A 178 9.20 3.60 -14.62
CA GLU A 178 10.15 3.44 -15.72
C GLU A 178 10.05 4.65 -16.62
N LYS A 179 11.21 5.29 -16.71
CA LYS A 179 11.52 6.54 -17.39
C LYS A 179 10.80 7.71 -16.72
N LEU A 180 11.57 8.37 -15.84
CA LEU A 180 11.39 9.75 -15.36
C LEU A 180 11.26 10.73 -16.52
N LYS A 181 10.18 10.60 -17.26
CA LYS A 181 9.78 11.53 -18.30
C LYS A 181 9.12 12.69 -17.56
N ALA A 182 9.28 13.90 -18.09
CA ALA A 182 8.68 15.12 -17.53
C ALA A 182 7.19 14.98 -17.18
N LYS A 183 6.47 14.09 -17.87
CA LYS A 183 5.06 13.75 -17.64
C LYS A 183 4.77 13.13 -16.25
N GLU A 184 5.67 12.33 -15.69
CA GLU A 184 5.48 11.70 -14.38
C GLU A 184 5.75 12.67 -13.25
N ILE A 185 6.79 13.50 -13.39
CA ILE A 185 7.04 14.65 -12.52
C ILE A 185 5.82 15.58 -12.54
N ALA A 186 5.26 15.86 -13.73
CA ALA A 186 4.03 16.65 -13.84
C ALA A 186 2.83 15.99 -13.12
N SER A 187 2.59 14.70 -13.34
CA SER A 187 1.53 13.93 -12.67
C SER A 187 1.68 13.90 -11.14
N LEU A 188 2.92 13.85 -10.64
CA LEU A 188 3.18 13.96 -9.21
C LEU A 188 2.88 15.37 -8.70
N LYS A 189 3.31 16.41 -9.42
CA LYS A 189 3.01 17.82 -9.10
C LYS A 189 1.51 18.15 -9.11
N GLU A 190 0.68 17.32 -9.75
CA GLU A 190 -0.78 17.40 -9.65
C GLU A 190 -1.37 16.80 -8.36
N ARG A 191 -0.57 16.05 -7.58
CA ARG A 191 -1.01 15.37 -6.34
C ARG A 191 -0.32 15.88 -5.08
N VAL A 192 0.88 16.42 -5.20
CA VAL A 192 1.66 16.98 -4.08
C VAL A 192 2.15 18.39 -4.40
N THR A 193 2.43 19.17 -3.37
CA THR A 193 3.06 20.50 -3.47
C THR A 193 4.00 20.77 -2.30
N CYS A 194 4.76 21.86 -2.35
CA CYS A 194 5.66 22.29 -1.27
C CYS A 194 5.62 23.81 -1.09
N LEU A 195 6.16 24.31 0.03
CA LEU A 195 6.20 25.75 0.32
C LEU A 195 6.88 26.56 -0.79
N LYS A 196 8.00 26.05 -1.32
CA LYS A 196 8.74 26.71 -2.40
C LYS A 196 7.87 26.96 -3.63
N TRP A 197 7.02 26.01 -4.00
CA TRP A 197 6.17 26.14 -5.19
C TRP A 197 5.00 27.08 -4.94
N GLU A 198 4.38 27.02 -3.76
CA GLU A 198 3.24 27.87 -3.42
C GLU A 198 3.65 29.33 -3.17
N LEU A 199 4.85 29.58 -2.65
CA LEU A 199 5.33 30.92 -2.30
C LEU A 199 6.33 31.51 -3.32
N GLY A 200 6.79 30.72 -4.29
CA GLY A 200 7.85 31.10 -5.23
C GLY A 200 9.24 31.25 -4.60
N ARG A 201 9.39 30.96 -3.30
CA ARG A 201 10.64 31.03 -2.53
C ARG A 201 10.61 30.06 -1.36
N VAL A 202 11.77 29.70 -0.85
CA VAL A 202 11.91 28.91 0.39
C VAL A 202 11.87 29.87 1.59
N PRO A 203 10.87 29.77 2.50
CA PRO A 203 10.86 30.56 3.73
C PRO A 203 11.99 30.15 4.68
N LEU A 204 12.40 31.05 5.56
CA LEU A 204 13.36 30.70 6.61
C LEU A 204 12.77 29.63 7.53
N LEU A 205 13.55 28.58 7.79
CA LEU A 205 13.11 27.44 8.60
C LEU A 205 12.63 27.86 9.98
N GLU A 206 13.34 28.78 10.63
CA GLU A 206 12.98 29.32 11.95
C GLU A 206 11.64 30.05 11.92
N THR A 207 11.33 30.77 10.83
CA THR A 207 10.01 31.39 10.66
C THR A 207 8.91 30.33 10.56
N ILE A 208 9.16 29.23 9.85
CA ILE A 208 8.21 28.11 9.73
C ILE A 208 7.95 27.47 11.10
N LYS A 209 9.00 27.11 11.83
CA LYS A 209 8.92 26.53 13.18
C LYS A 209 8.19 27.46 14.14
N GLN A 210 8.51 28.75 14.12
CA GLN A 210 7.89 29.77 14.98
C GLN A 210 6.37 29.85 14.75
N VAL A 211 5.92 29.98 13.49
CA VAL A 211 4.47 30.09 13.24
C VAL A 211 3.72 28.82 13.62
N ILE A 212 4.33 27.63 13.44
CA ILE A 212 3.74 26.36 13.85
C ILE A 212 3.61 26.31 15.38
N ALA A 213 4.69 26.63 16.11
CA ALA A 213 4.70 26.66 17.57
C ALA A 213 3.65 27.62 18.13
N GLU A 214 3.54 28.83 17.58
CA GLU A 214 2.55 29.83 18.00
C GLU A 214 1.10 29.34 17.77
N GLU A 215 0.82 28.64 16.67
CA GLU A 215 -0.53 28.10 16.42
C GLU A 215 -0.87 26.91 17.32
N PHE A 216 0.12 26.12 17.72
CA PHE A 216 -0.05 25.08 18.74
C PHE A 216 -0.30 25.69 20.12
N CYS A 217 0.44 26.73 20.52
CA CYS A 217 0.17 27.47 21.76
C CYS A 217 -1.27 27.98 21.82
N ARG A 218 -1.78 28.53 20.71
CA ARG A 218 -3.16 29.00 20.58
C ARG A 218 -4.18 27.87 20.67
N GLU A 219 -3.95 26.76 19.96
CA GLU A 219 -4.86 25.61 19.91
C GLU A 219 -5.05 24.95 21.28
N PHE A 220 -3.96 24.79 22.02
CA PHE A 220 -3.95 24.07 23.30
C PHE A 220 -3.94 24.99 24.53
N ALA A 221 -4.04 26.30 24.34
CA ALA A 221 -3.94 27.30 25.41
C ALA A 221 -2.73 27.06 26.34
N MET A 222 -1.59 26.78 25.71
CA MET A 222 -0.36 26.34 26.36
C MET A 222 0.80 27.30 26.09
N GLU A 223 1.82 27.19 26.92
CA GLU A 223 3.12 27.84 26.75
C GLU A 223 4.18 26.78 26.40
N LEU A 224 5.02 27.10 25.41
CA LEU A 224 6.10 26.24 24.97
C LEU A 224 7.43 26.70 25.59
N ILE A 225 8.07 25.83 26.36
CA ILE A 225 9.36 26.07 27.01
C ILE A 225 10.43 25.28 26.28
N PRO A 226 11.44 25.93 25.67
CA PRO A 226 12.58 25.23 25.08
C PRO A 226 13.32 24.39 26.13
N ALA A 227 13.44 23.10 25.89
CA ALA A 227 14.21 22.19 26.74
C ALA A 227 14.71 20.98 25.96
N GLY A 228 15.82 20.40 26.41
CA GLY A 228 16.39 19.16 25.85
C GLY A 228 15.67 17.89 26.31
N LEU A 229 16.31 16.75 26.06
CA LEU A 229 15.88 15.47 26.59
C LEU A 229 16.00 15.45 28.11
N THR A 230 15.12 14.69 28.78
CA THR A 230 15.27 14.40 30.21
C THR A 230 16.36 13.33 30.41
N PRO A 231 16.97 13.21 31.60
CA PRO A 231 17.93 12.14 31.87
C PRO A 231 17.35 10.73 31.63
N ALA A 232 16.05 10.53 31.86
CA ALA A 232 15.37 9.27 31.57
C ALA A 232 15.29 9.00 30.06
N GLU A 233 14.98 10.02 29.26
CA GLU A 233 14.95 9.91 27.80
C GLU A 233 16.35 9.69 27.22
N GLU A 234 17.39 10.34 27.75
CA GLU A 234 18.78 10.11 27.34
C GLU A 234 19.21 8.67 27.60
N ALA A 235 18.90 8.13 28.79
CA ALA A 235 19.18 6.75 29.13
C ALA A 235 18.43 5.75 28.24
N LEU A 236 17.14 6.01 27.96
CA LEU A 236 16.34 5.19 27.05
C LEU A 236 16.89 5.25 25.61
N LEU A 237 17.26 6.44 25.12
CA LEU A 237 17.85 6.60 23.79
C LEU A 237 19.16 5.84 23.65
N ALA A 238 20.06 5.96 24.63
CA ALA A 238 21.33 5.23 24.63
C ALA A 238 21.12 3.71 24.60
N HIS A 239 20.05 3.22 25.25
CA HIS A 239 19.71 1.80 25.25
C HIS A 239 19.04 1.33 23.95
N GLN A 240 18.14 2.14 23.37
CA GLN A 240 17.32 1.73 22.21
C GLN A 240 17.99 1.99 20.87
N LEU A 241 18.83 3.03 20.74
CA LEU A 241 19.44 3.41 19.47
C LEU A 241 20.15 2.25 18.75
N PRO A 242 20.93 1.36 19.42
CA PRO A 242 21.54 0.21 18.75
C PRO A 242 20.52 -0.71 18.07
N TYR A 243 19.34 -0.88 18.65
CA TYR A 243 18.27 -1.67 18.05
C TYR A 243 17.71 -0.99 16.80
N PHE A 244 17.47 0.32 16.84
CA PHE A 244 17.00 1.10 15.68
C PHE A 244 18.04 1.23 14.55
N GLN A 245 19.31 0.97 14.85
CA GLN A 245 20.40 0.86 13.87
C GLN A 245 20.56 -0.55 13.29
N SER A 246 19.90 -1.55 13.87
CA SER A 246 20.08 -2.95 13.51
C SER A 246 19.22 -3.37 12.31
N GLU A 247 19.72 -4.34 11.56
CA GLU A 247 18.94 -5.04 10.51
C GLU A 247 17.72 -5.75 11.09
N GLU A 248 17.74 -6.13 12.38
CA GLU A 248 16.60 -6.74 13.07
C GLU A 248 15.39 -5.81 13.10
N TRP A 249 15.60 -4.52 13.37
CA TRP A 249 14.53 -3.53 13.33
C TRP A 249 14.14 -3.15 11.90
N ILE A 250 15.13 -2.83 11.06
CA ILE A 250 14.89 -2.35 9.70
C ILE A 250 14.11 -3.42 8.91
N ASN A 251 14.51 -4.68 9.04
CA ASN A 251 13.89 -5.83 8.38
C ASN A 251 12.99 -6.64 9.32
N ALA A 252 12.41 -6.03 10.36
CA ALA A 252 11.55 -6.74 11.33
C ALA A 252 10.33 -7.43 10.69
N VAL A 253 9.92 -6.98 9.50
CA VAL A 253 8.83 -7.58 8.72
C VAL A 253 9.43 -8.19 7.47
N GLN A 254 9.45 -9.52 7.43
CA GLN A 254 9.95 -10.31 6.31
C GLN A 254 8.83 -11.18 5.74
N GLY A 255 8.92 -11.47 4.44
CA GLY A 255 8.10 -12.50 3.82
C GLY A 255 8.55 -13.91 4.22
N PRO A 256 7.78 -14.95 3.89
CA PRO A 256 8.19 -16.33 4.07
C PRO A 256 9.36 -16.68 3.14
N GLU A 257 10.59 -16.73 3.67
CA GLU A 257 11.78 -17.10 2.90
C GLU A 257 11.79 -18.58 2.51
N GLY A 258 12.07 -18.87 1.23
CA GLY A 258 12.36 -20.22 0.75
C GLY A 258 11.19 -21.21 0.83
N ARG A 259 9.96 -20.74 1.03
CA ARG A 259 8.76 -21.58 1.21
C ARG A 259 7.70 -21.31 0.15
N THR A 260 6.89 -22.32 -0.14
CA THR A 260 5.71 -22.15 -1.01
C THR A 260 4.64 -21.40 -0.24
N GLU A 261 4.45 -20.13 -0.56
CA GLU A 261 3.41 -19.28 0.01
C GLU A 261 2.18 -19.19 -0.91
N LEU A 262 1.01 -19.06 -0.29
CA LEU A 262 -0.22 -18.65 -0.96
C LEU A 262 -0.45 -17.16 -0.67
N ARG A 263 -0.69 -16.37 -1.72
CA ARG A 263 -0.77 -14.91 -1.62
C ARG A 263 -2.08 -14.34 -2.10
N SER A 264 -2.50 -13.28 -1.45
CA SER A 264 -3.53 -12.38 -1.93
C SER A 264 -3.22 -10.94 -1.56
N SER A 265 -3.87 -10.02 -2.25
CA SER A 265 -3.87 -8.62 -1.88
C SER A 265 -5.24 -7.95 -2.09
N ARG A 266 -5.47 -6.90 -1.30
CA ARG A 266 -6.73 -6.16 -1.28
C ARG A 266 -6.48 -4.68 -1.01
N ARG A 267 -6.99 -3.81 -1.87
CA ARG A 267 -7.06 -2.36 -1.58
C ARG A 267 -8.31 -2.08 -0.75
N THR A 268 -8.11 -1.48 0.43
CA THR A 268 -9.17 -1.09 1.35
C THR A 268 -9.24 0.44 1.44
N ARG A 269 -10.15 0.98 2.26
CA ARG A 269 -10.15 2.44 2.54
C ARG A 269 -9.00 2.85 3.46
N GLY A 270 -8.45 1.91 4.23
CA GLY A 270 -7.38 2.15 5.21
C GLY A 270 -5.96 1.85 4.71
N GLY A 271 -5.84 1.36 3.48
CA GLY A 271 -4.56 0.94 2.89
C GLY A 271 -4.69 -0.32 2.04
N PHE A 272 -3.60 -0.70 1.42
CA PHE A 272 -3.30 -1.97 0.81
C PHE A 272 -2.97 -2.99 1.90
N LEU A 273 -3.63 -4.15 1.84
CA LEU A 273 -3.40 -5.30 2.72
C LEU A 273 -2.97 -6.47 1.83
N ARG A 274 -1.84 -7.11 2.20
CA ARG A 274 -1.31 -8.32 1.59
C ARG A 274 -1.33 -9.44 2.63
N SER A 275 -1.79 -10.61 2.21
CA SER A 275 -1.77 -11.82 3.01
C SER A 275 -0.84 -12.83 2.34
N SER A 276 0.19 -13.26 3.07
CA SER A 276 1.08 -14.36 2.70
C SER A 276 0.89 -15.51 3.69
N LEU A 277 0.45 -16.66 3.19
CA LEU A 277 0.09 -17.82 3.99
C LEU A 277 1.01 -19.00 3.68
N VAL A 278 1.61 -19.59 4.70
CA VAL A 278 2.30 -20.88 4.60
C VAL A 278 1.47 -21.91 5.32
N LEU A 279 1.16 -23.01 4.63
CA LEU A 279 0.42 -24.13 5.19
C LEU A 279 1.37 -25.24 5.61
N GLY A 280 1.05 -25.88 6.73
CA GLY A 280 1.78 -27.05 7.20
C GLY A 280 1.52 -28.29 6.33
N PRO A 281 2.13 -29.44 6.66
CA PRO A 281 1.99 -30.67 5.92
C PRO A 281 0.53 -31.04 5.59
N GLY A 282 0.30 -31.43 4.33
CA GLY A 282 -1.02 -31.79 3.83
C GLY A 282 -1.97 -30.60 3.61
N ASN A 283 -1.48 -29.34 3.66
CA ASN A 283 -2.26 -28.12 3.49
C ASN A 283 -3.46 -28.03 4.46
N SER A 284 -3.34 -28.65 5.64
CA SER A 284 -4.44 -28.85 6.59
C SER A 284 -4.50 -27.79 7.69
N ARG A 285 -3.39 -27.12 7.97
CA ARG A 285 -3.25 -26.13 9.04
C ARG A 285 -2.39 -24.95 8.60
N ILE A 286 -2.65 -23.80 9.21
CA ILE A 286 -1.83 -22.59 9.05
C ILE A 286 -0.51 -22.80 9.79
N GLU A 287 0.61 -22.80 9.09
CA GLU A 287 1.93 -22.83 9.72
C GLU A 287 2.40 -21.42 10.06
N SER A 288 2.23 -20.49 9.13
CA SER A 288 2.45 -19.06 9.36
C SER A 288 1.57 -18.21 8.47
N LEU A 289 1.24 -17.03 8.98
CA LEU A 289 0.52 -15.97 8.28
C LEU A 289 1.34 -14.70 8.44
N TYR A 290 1.48 -13.95 7.36
CA TYR A 290 2.09 -12.62 7.34
C TYR A 290 1.11 -11.64 6.70
N LEU A 291 0.68 -10.65 7.48
CA LEU A 291 -0.18 -9.56 7.04
C LEU A 291 0.65 -8.29 6.91
N THR A 292 0.85 -7.85 5.67
CA THR A 292 1.75 -6.73 5.35
C THR A 292 1.04 -5.67 4.52
N GLY A 293 1.54 -4.43 4.53
CA GLY A 293 1.00 -3.36 3.69
C GLY A 293 1.11 -1.97 4.29
N ASP A 294 0.45 -1.00 3.63
CA ASP A 294 0.54 0.44 3.92
C ASP A 294 -0.56 0.95 4.87
N PHE A 295 -1.06 0.09 5.76
CA PHE A 295 -2.16 0.41 6.68
C PHE A 295 -1.68 0.84 8.08
N PHE A 296 -2.60 1.33 8.90
CA PHE A 296 -2.37 1.63 10.31
C PHE A 296 -3.05 0.57 11.19
N ALA A 297 -2.43 0.21 12.32
CA ALA A 297 -3.00 -0.69 13.32
C ALA A 297 -2.78 -0.13 14.73
N HIS A 298 -3.81 -0.20 15.57
CA HIS A 298 -3.79 0.27 16.95
C HIS A 298 -4.38 -0.80 17.90
N PRO A 299 -3.60 -1.30 18.87
CA PRO A 299 -2.14 -1.16 18.99
C PRO A 299 -1.37 -1.70 17.77
N ARG A 300 -0.15 -1.21 17.51
CA ARG A 300 0.65 -1.66 16.35
C ARG A 300 0.93 -3.18 16.34
N ARG A 301 1.03 -3.77 17.54
CA ARG A 301 1.23 -5.22 17.75
C ARG A 301 0.04 -6.10 17.39
N SER A 302 -1.15 -5.53 17.18
CA SER A 302 -2.37 -6.29 16.93
C SER A 302 -2.28 -7.21 15.70
N ILE A 303 -1.44 -6.87 14.72
CA ILE A 303 -1.21 -7.73 13.56
C ILE A 303 -0.45 -9.00 13.97
N TYR A 304 0.64 -8.87 14.74
CA TYR A 304 1.38 -10.03 15.25
C TYR A 304 0.53 -10.89 16.18
N ASP A 305 -0.31 -10.27 17.02
CA ASP A 305 -1.23 -11.00 17.91
C ASP A 305 -2.27 -11.79 17.10
N LEU A 306 -2.78 -11.23 15.99
CA LEU A 306 -3.69 -11.93 15.08
C LEU A 306 -2.99 -13.08 14.34
N GLU A 307 -1.79 -12.85 13.81
CA GLU A 307 -0.97 -13.89 13.16
C GLU A 307 -0.70 -15.06 14.11
N ALA A 308 -0.33 -14.76 15.36
CA ALA A 308 -0.12 -15.76 16.40
C ALA A 308 -1.39 -16.52 16.75
N ARG A 309 -2.56 -15.86 16.82
CA ARG A 309 -3.85 -16.51 17.08
C ARG A 309 -4.24 -17.51 15.99
N LEU A 310 -3.96 -17.18 14.73
CA LEU A 310 -4.32 -18.02 13.59
C LEU A 310 -3.30 -19.15 13.36
N LYS A 311 -2.08 -19.02 13.89
CA LYS A 311 -1.04 -20.05 13.80
C LYS A 311 -1.53 -21.38 14.37
N GLY A 312 -1.33 -22.43 13.59
CA GLY A 312 -1.71 -23.80 13.93
C GLY A 312 -3.18 -24.11 13.71
N LEU A 313 -4.07 -23.14 13.43
CA LEU A 313 -5.48 -23.45 13.18
C LEU A 313 -5.68 -24.27 11.91
N PRO A 314 -6.76 -25.08 11.83
CA PRO A 314 -7.21 -25.68 10.58
C PRO A 314 -7.31 -24.66 9.45
N ALA A 315 -6.86 -25.06 8.27
CA ALA A 315 -6.87 -24.30 7.02
C ALA A 315 -8.29 -24.23 6.44
N ASP A 316 -9.23 -23.67 7.21
CA ASP A 316 -10.67 -23.62 6.93
C ASP A 316 -11.16 -22.16 6.86
N PRO A 317 -11.75 -21.71 5.73
CA PRO A 317 -12.15 -20.32 5.54
C PRO A 317 -13.22 -19.82 6.54
N VAL A 318 -14.12 -20.70 6.97
CA VAL A 318 -15.21 -20.34 7.89
C VAL A 318 -14.65 -20.11 9.29
N LEU A 319 -13.78 -21.02 9.75
CA LEU A 319 -13.08 -20.90 11.02
C LEU A 319 -12.20 -19.64 11.07
N ILE A 320 -11.42 -19.37 10.02
CA ILE A 320 -10.56 -18.19 9.95
C ILE A 320 -11.40 -16.91 10.04
N SER A 321 -12.49 -16.82 9.28
CA SER A 321 -13.36 -15.64 9.30
C SER A 321 -13.90 -15.38 10.70
N ARG A 322 -14.39 -16.44 11.36
CA ARG A 322 -14.89 -16.37 12.74
C ARG A 322 -13.80 -15.90 13.70
N GLN A 323 -12.60 -16.47 13.62
CA GLN A 323 -11.49 -16.15 14.52
C GLN A 323 -10.96 -14.72 14.34
N VAL A 324 -10.93 -14.21 13.10
CA VAL A 324 -10.59 -12.81 12.81
C VAL A 324 -11.64 -11.87 13.41
N GLU A 325 -12.93 -12.14 13.22
CA GLU A 325 -14.00 -11.32 13.78
C GLU A 325 -14.03 -11.33 15.32
N GLU A 326 -13.84 -12.50 15.93
CA GLU A 326 -13.71 -12.65 17.39
C GLU A 326 -12.49 -11.89 17.92
N PHE A 327 -11.33 -12.00 17.26
CA PHE A 327 -10.12 -11.28 17.64
C PHE A 327 -10.35 -9.76 17.70
N PHE A 328 -10.94 -9.17 16.66
CA PHE A 328 -11.19 -7.73 16.62
C PHE A 328 -12.23 -7.27 17.67
N ARG A 329 -13.17 -8.15 18.02
CA ARG A 329 -14.19 -7.87 19.05
C ARG A 329 -13.61 -7.93 20.47
N GLU A 330 -12.74 -8.89 20.73
CA GLU A 330 -12.17 -9.18 22.06
C GLU A 330 -10.98 -8.27 22.40
N SER A 331 -10.08 -8.04 21.42
CA SER A 331 -8.83 -7.31 21.67
C SER A 331 -8.99 -5.79 21.68
N GLY A 332 -10.09 -5.27 21.12
CA GLY A 332 -10.24 -3.84 20.84
C GLY A 332 -9.28 -3.32 19.77
N ALA A 333 -8.60 -4.20 19.02
CA ALA A 333 -7.72 -3.81 17.93
C ALA A 333 -8.48 -3.03 16.86
N ARG A 334 -7.83 -2.00 16.29
CA ARG A 334 -8.42 -1.14 15.27
C ARG A 334 -7.45 -1.01 14.10
N LEU A 335 -7.94 -1.30 12.90
CA LEU A 335 -7.27 -0.91 11.66
C LEU A 335 -8.09 0.21 11.02
N PRO A 336 -7.72 1.48 11.24
CA PRO A 336 -8.32 2.64 10.61
C PRO A 336 -8.67 2.43 9.11
N GLY A 337 -9.96 2.24 8.81
CA GLY A 337 -10.46 2.13 7.42
C GLY A 337 -10.45 0.71 6.84
N ILE A 338 -10.15 -0.30 7.65
CA ILE A 338 -10.17 -1.72 7.30
C ILE A 338 -11.10 -2.46 8.27
N LYS A 339 -12.10 -3.15 7.74
CA LYS A 339 -13.01 -3.97 8.56
C LYS A 339 -12.43 -5.36 8.81
N ALA A 340 -12.80 -5.99 9.93
CA ALA A 340 -12.44 -7.38 10.24
C ALA A 340 -12.77 -8.35 9.08
N ALA A 341 -13.95 -8.20 8.48
CA ALA A 341 -14.36 -8.99 7.32
C ALA A 341 -13.45 -8.81 6.09
N GLU A 342 -12.81 -7.64 5.91
CA GLU A 342 -11.86 -7.41 4.82
C GLU A 342 -10.51 -8.09 5.10
N VAL A 343 -10.10 -8.15 6.37
CA VAL A 343 -8.91 -8.91 6.80
C VAL A 343 -9.15 -10.40 6.59
N ALA A 344 -10.30 -10.92 7.04
CA ALA A 344 -10.70 -12.31 6.82
C ALA A 344 -10.76 -12.65 5.33
N ALA A 345 -11.36 -11.78 4.51
CA ALA A 345 -11.43 -11.97 3.07
C ALA A 345 -10.03 -12.03 2.44
N ALA A 346 -9.09 -11.17 2.83
CA ALA A 346 -7.72 -11.24 2.32
C ALA A 346 -7.07 -12.59 2.67
N ILE A 347 -7.18 -13.05 3.92
CA ILE A 347 -6.61 -14.34 4.32
C ILE A 347 -7.26 -15.49 3.54
N ASN A 348 -8.58 -15.48 3.40
CA ASN A 348 -9.32 -16.52 2.69
C ASN A 348 -9.02 -16.52 1.18
N ASP A 349 -8.87 -15.36 0.56
CA ASP A 349 -8.49 -15.23 -0.85
C ASP A 349 -7.12 -15.87 -1.13
N ALA A 350 -6.21 -15.86 -0.15
CA ALA A 350 -4.95 -16.59 -0.23
C ALA A 350 -5.18 -18.09 0.03
N LEU A 351 -5.92 -18.43 1.08
CA LEU A 351 -6.17 -19.81 1.49
C LEU A 351 -6.81 -20.67 0.39
N VAL A 352 -7.81 -20.15 -0.34
CA VAL A 352 -8.50 -20.91 -1.40
C VAL A 352 -7.57 -21.40 -2.51
N LYS A 353 -6.41 -20.74 -2.68
CA LYS A 353 -5.40 -21.15 -3.66
C LYS A 353 -4.75 -22.50 -3.32
N LYS A 354 -4.90 -23.00 -2.09
CA LYS A 354 -4.41 -24.34 -1.70
C LYS A 354 -5.03 -25.47 -2.52
N ASP A 355 -6.24 -25.26 -3.03
CA ASP A 355 -7.00 -26.25 -3.77
C ASP A 355 -6.77 -26.14 -5.29
N TYR A 356 -6.14 -25.06 -5.77
CA TYR A 356 -5.88 -24.83 -7.20
C TYR A 356 -5.06 -25.93 -7.87
N PRO A 357 -4.05 -26.56 -7.22
CA PRO A 357 -3.36 -27.71 -7.79
C PRO A 357 -4.27 -28.90 -8.09
N ARG A 358 -5.24 -29.19 -7.23
CA ARG A 358 -6.25 -30.24 -7.47
C ARG A 358 -7.21 -29.87 -8.60
N GLN A 359 -7.26 -28.60 -8.96
CA GLN A 359 -8.08 -28.06 -10.04
C GLN A 359 -7.29 -27.87 -11.36
N GLY A 360 -6.05 -28.36 -11.41
CA GLY A 360 -5.21 -28.38 -12.60
C GLY A 360 -4.25 -27.20 -12.76
N ILE A 361 -4.16 -26.29 -11.77
CA ILE A 361 -3.20 -25.17 -11.82
C ILE A 361 -1.84 -25.64 -11.28
N PRO A 362 -0.72 -25.42 -12.00
CA PRO A 362 0.60 -25.78 -11.47
C PRO A 362 0.90 -25.11 -10.13
N ALA A 363 1.52 -25.82 -9.20
CA ALA A 363 1.80 -25.31 -7.85
C ALA A 363 2.60 -23.99 -7.85
N ALA A 364 3.54 -23.84 -8.79
CA ALA A 364 4.32 -22.61 -8.96
C ALA A 364 3.50 -21.42 -9.48
N ALA A 365 2.33 -21.67 -10.08
CA ALA A 365 1.48 -20.70 -10.76
C ALA A 365 0.24 -20.27 -9.96
N VAL A 366 -0.02 -20.88 -8.79
CA VAL A 366 -1.26 -20.62 -8.03
C VAL A 366 -1.41 -19.15 -7.64
N ASN A 367 -0.31 -18.45 -7.42
CA ASN A 367 -0.31 -17.04 -7.06
C ASN A 367 -0.64 -16.11 -8.23
N ASP A 368 -0.51 -16.60 -9.46
CA ASP A 368 -0.79 -15.84 -10.69
C ASP A 368 -2.26 -15.92 -11.11
N VAL A 369 -3.03 -16.82 -10.50
CA VAL A 369 -4.44 -17.01 -10.79
C VAL A 369 -5.27 -16.37 -9.69
N PHE A 370 -6.25 -15.56 -10.09
CA PHE A 370 -7.20 -14.93 -9.20
C PHE A 370 -8.63 -15.20 -9.68
N THR A 371 -9.57 -15.20 -8.76
CA THR A 371 -10.99 -15.23 -9.09
C THR A 371 -11.73 -14.03 -8.51
N VAL A 372 -12.85 -13.70 -9.16
CA VAL A 372 -13.82 -12.71 -8.70
C VAL A 372 -15.23 -13.32 -8.72
N VAL A 373 -16.05 -12.92 -7.75
CA VAL A 373 -17.46 -13.34 -7.54
C VAL A 373 -17.65 -14.80 -7.13
N LYS A 374 -16.94 -15.75 -7.74
CA LYS A 374 -17.04 -17.19 -7.46
C LYS A 374 -15.68 -17.86 -7.29
N PRO A 375 -15.60 -19.01 -6.58
CA PRO A 375 -14.38 -19.81 -6.52
C PRO A 375 -14.07 -20.46 -7.88
N LEU A 376 -12.80 -20.83 -8.08
CA LEU A 376 -12.29 -21.38 -9.35
C LEU A 376 -13.03 -22.66 -9.79
N GLU A 377 -13.47 -23.48 -8.85
CA GLU A 377 -14.22 -24.72 -9.09
C GLU A 377 -15.60 -24.49 -9.71
N GLU A 378 -16.24 -23.37 -9.41
CA GLU A 378 -17.55 -23.01 -9.97
C GLU A 378 -17.45 -22.35 -11.35
N ILE A 379 -16.30 -21.76 -11.68
CA ILE A 379 -16.09 -21.08 -12.97
C ILE A 379 -15.63 -22.10 -14.00
N THR A 380 -16.62 -22.75 -14.63
CA THR A 380 -16.40 -23.85 -15.58
C THR A 380 -16.59 -23.44 -17.03
N ALA A 381 -17.11 -22.25 -17.32
CA ALA A 381 -17.32 -21.78 -18.68
C ALA A 381 -17.17 -20.27 -18.78
N ALA A 382 -16.60 -19.81 -19.89
CA ALA A 382 -16.50 -18.40 -20.26
C ALA A 382 -16.62 -18.30 -21.78
N PRO A 383 -17.38 -17.36 -22.35
CA PRO A 383 -17.46 -17.18 -23.80
C PRO A 383 -16.33 -16.28 -24.34
N VAL A 384 -15.62 -15.56 -23.46
CA VAL A 384 -14.65 -14.54 -23.85
C VAL A 384 -13.31 -14.70 -23.14
N VAL A 385 -12.24 -14.21 -23.80
CA VAL A 385 -10.93 -13.93 -23.19
C VAL A 385 -10.64 -12.44 -23.31
N LEU A 386 -10.46 -11.77 -22.17
CA LEU A 386 -10.21 -10.34 -22.07
C LEU A 386 -8.71 -10.09 -21.89
N LEU A 387 -8.07 -9.55 -22.93
CA LEU A 387 -6.64 -9.35 -22.98
C LEU A 387 -6.28 -7.86 -22.84
N PRO A 388 -5.22 -7.51 -22.09
CA PRO A 388 -4.89 -6.12 -21.88
C PRO A 388 -4.15 -5.55 -23.09
N TYR A 389 -4.52 -4.34 -23.53
CA TYR A 389 -3.85 -3.69 -24.67
C TYR A 389 -2.36 -3.45 -24.44
N CYS A 390 -1.93 -3.34 -23.18
CA CYS A 390 -0.54 -3.12 -22.82
C CYS A 390 0.38 -4.29 -23.18
N ALA A 391 -0.15 -5.49 -23.46
CA ALA A 391 0.64 -6.61 -23.97
C ALA A 391 0.85 -6.56 -25.49
N LYS A 392 0.28 -5.59 -26.20
CA LYS A 392 0.64 -5.30 -27.61
C LYS A 392 1.92 -4.46 -27.66
N LEU A 393 2.66 -4.53 -28.76
CA LEU A 393 3.79 -3.60 -28.99
C LEU A 393 3.34 -2.13 -28.97
N PRO A 394 4.18 -1.18 -28.52
CA PRO A 394 3.86 0.25 -28.53
C PRO A 394 3.51 0.78 -29.93
N THR A 395 4.16 0.21 -30.94
CA THR A 395 3.97 0.52 -32.36
C THR A 395 2.82 -0.25 -33.02
N CYS A 396 2.06 -1.05 -32.26
CA CYS A 396 0.99 -1.86 -32.83
C CYS A 396 -0.19 -1.00 -33.29
N ARG A 397 -0.61 -1.16 -34.57
CA ARG A 397 -1.78 -0.46 -35.13
C ARG A 397 -3.11 -0.74 -34.41
N PHE A 398 -3.18 -1.81 -33.61
CA PHE A 398 -4.33 -2.19 -32.79
C PHE A 398 -4.13 -1.90 -31.30
N ARG A 399 -3.10 -1.14 -30.90
CA ARG A 399 -2.90 -0.82 -29.48
C ARG A 399 -4.03 0.05 -28.92
N GLY A 400 -4.49 1.04 -29.70
CA GLY A 400 -5.58 1.94 -29.33
C GLY A 400 -6.96 1.60 -29.90
N ARG A 401 -7.16 0.40 -30.46
CA ARG A 401 -8.46 -0.04 -31.02
C ARG A 401 -8.65 -1.55 -30.86
N GLN A 402 -9.89 -2.02 -31.01
CA GLN A 402 -10.19 -3.44 -30.86
C GLN A 402 -9.58 -4.28 -31.99
N GLY A 403 -9.30 -5.55 -31.67
CA GLY A 403 -8.80 -6.54 -32.60
C GLY A 403 -7.30 -6.80 -32.57
N CYS A 404 -6.89 -7.74 -33.42
CA CYS A 404 -5.51 -8.15 -33.64
C CYS A 404 -5.43 -8.70 -35.07
N SER A 405 -4.33 -8.47 -35.78
CA SER A 405 -4.06 -9.16 -37.06
C SER A 405 -3.09 -10.33 -36.91
N GLU A 406 -2.88 -10.82 -35.69
CA GLU A 406 -2.09 -12.03 -35.41
C GLU A 406 -0.71 -12.09 -36.10
N CYS A 407 -0.04 -10.93 -36.19
CA CYS A 407 1.23 -10.82 -36.90
C CYS A 407 2.43 -11.51 -36.21
N GLY A 408 2.22 -12.25 -35.11
CA GLY A 408 3.27 -12.96 -34.37
C GLY A 408 4.25 -12.10 -33.57
N ARG A 409 4.13 -10.77 -33.58
CA ARG A 409 5.12 -9.85 -32.96
C ARG A 409 4.93 -9.57 -31.46
N CYS A 410 3.89 -10.08 -30.84
CA CYS A 410 3.61 -9.94 -29.40
C CYS A 410 2.64 -11.03 -28.93
N ASP A 411 2.60 -11.27 -27.63
CA ASP A 411 1.81 -12.33 -27.00
C ASP A 411 0.31 -12.27 -27.32
N ILE A 412 -0.23 -11.07 -27.56
CA ILE A 412 -1.64 -10.88 -27.94
C ILE A 412 -1.99 -11.59 -29.26
N GLY A 413 -1.04 -11.69 -30.21
CA GLY A 413 -1.28 -12.45 -31.44
C GLY A 413 -1.52 -13.92 -31.14
N THR A 414 -0.60 -14.53 -30.38
CA THR A 414 -0.69 -15.92 -29.94
C THR A 414 -1.94 -16.17 -29.11
N ALA A 415 -2.25 -15.31 -28.14
CA ALA A 415 -3.44 -15.42 -27.31
C ALA A 415 -4.76 -15.33 -28.09
N TYR A 416 -4.82 -14.51 -29.16
CA TYR A 416 -5.97 -14.47 -30.06
C TYR A 416 -6.16 -15.77 -30.83
N ALA A 417 -5.07 -16.33 -31.36
CA ALA A 417 -5.11 -17.60 -32.10
C ALA A 417 -5.57 -18.74 -31.18
N LEU A 418 -4.99 -18.85 -29.98
CA LEU A 418 -5.37 -19.82 -28.95
C LEU A 418 -6.84 -19.67 -28.55
N ALA A 419 -7.31 -18.45 -28.26
CA ALA A 419 -8.71 -18.22 -27.88
C ALA A 419 -9.68 -18.76 -28.94
N ARG A 420 -9.42 -18.50 -30.22
CA ARG A 420 -10.25 -19.03 -31.31
C ARG A 420 -10.19 -20.55 -31.43
N GLN A 421 -9.02 -21.16 -31.23
CA GLN A 421 -8.86 -22.61 -31.21
C GLN A 421 -9.73 -23.25 -30.11
N TYR A 422 -9.83 -22.62 -28.94
CA TYR A 422 -10.68 -23.07 -27.84
C TYR A 422 -12.13 -22.58 -27.94
N GLY A 423 -12.53 -21.91 -29.03
CA GLY A 423 -13.90 -21.44 -29.25
C GLY A 423 -14.32 -20.26 -28.36
N LEU A 424 -13.35 -19.46 -27.91
CA LEU A 424 -13.54 -18.28 -27.08
C LEU A 424 -13.38 -17.01 -27.93
N GLU A 425 -14.15 -15.96 -27.63
CA GLU A 425 -14.01 -14.65 -28.28
C GLU A 425 -12.87 -13.85 -27.62
N PRO A 426 -11.75 -13.58 -28.31
CA PRO A 426 -10.70 -12.72 -27.78
C PRO A 426 -11.07 -11.24 -27.94
N LEU A 427 -10.95 -10.47 -26.86
CA LEU A 427 -11.17 -9.02 -26.86
C LEU A 427 -9.98 -8.30 -26.23
N THR A 428 -9.48 -7.24 -26.88
CA THR A 428 -8.43 -6.39 -26.28
C THR A 428 -9.04 -5.21 -25.53
N ILE A 429 -8.96 -5.24 -24.21
CA ILE A 429 -9.43 -4.16 -23.33
C ILE A 429 -8.45 -2.99 -23.37
N GLN A 430 -8.92 -1.81 -23.78
CA GLN A 430 -8.12 -0.58 -23.91
C GLN A 430 -8.12 0.27 -22.64
N ASN A 431 -9.20 0.22 -21.88
CA ASN A 431 -9.37 0.97 -20.65
C ASN A 431 -10.45 0.33 -19.77
N TYR A 432 -10.56 0.86 -18.55
CA TYR A 432 -11.49 0.37 -17.56
C TYR A 432 -12.95 0.62 -17.94
N GLU A 433 -13.26 1.74 -18.59
CA GLU A 433 -14.61 2.07 -19.05
C GLU A 433 -15.09 1.05 -20.08
N MET A 434 -14.21 0.65 -20.99
CA MET A 434 -14.45 -0.43 -21.92
C MET A 434 -14.66 -1.76 -21.19
N LEU A 435 -13.80 -2.11 -20.24
CA LEU A 435 -13.94 -3.33 -19.44
C LEU A 435 -15.32 -3.39 -18.77
N ALA A 436 -15.68 -2.35 -18.04
CA ALA A 436 -16.96 -2.26 -17.34
C ALA A 436 -18.15 -2.40 -18.31
N ARG A 437 -18.08 -1.78 -19.49
CA ARG A 437 -19.11 -1.92 -20.53
C ARG A 437 -19.21 -3.36 -21.04
N VAL A 438 -18.09 -4.01 -21.32
CA VAL A 438 -18.04 -5.40 -21.81
C VAL A 438 -18.59 -6.36 -20.76
N LEU A 439 -18.13 -6.26 -19.51
CA LEU A 439 -18.59 -7.13 -18.43
C LEU A 439 -20.09 -6.97 -18.13
N ARG A 440 -20.61 -5.72 -18.13
CA ARG A 440 -22.06 -5.46 -18.00
C ARG A 440 -22.88 -5.97 -19.18
N ARG A 441 -22.31 -6.00 -20.39
CA ARG A 441 -22.95 -6.60 -21.55
C ARG A 441 -23.07 -8.11 -21.34
N LEU A 442 -21.95 -8.78 -21.04
CA LEU A 442 -21.89 -10.22 -20.81
C LEU A 442 -22.81 -10.67 -19.67
N GLN A 443 -22.87 -9.91 -18.58
CA GLN A 443 -23.81 -10.17 -17.48
C GLN A 443 -25.27 -10.13 -17.95
N ARG A 444 -25.66 -9.11 -18.73
CA ARG A 444 -27.03 -8.99 -19.27
C ARG A 444 -27.38 -10.08 -20.26
N GLU A 445 -26.38 -10.58 -20.98
CA GLU A 445 -26.48 -11.72 -21.89
C GLU A 445 -26.51 -13.08 -21.17
N GLY A 446 -26.38 -13.10 -19.83
CA GLY A 446 -26.40 -14.33 -19.04
C GLY A 446 -25.13 -15.17 -19.19
N ALA A 447 -24.00 -14.55 -19.54
CA ALA A 447 -22.74 -15.27 -19.68
C ALA A 447 -22.33 -15.96 -18.35
N PRO A 448 -21.82 -17.21 -18.40
CA PRO A 448 -21.45 -17.96 -17.20
C PRO A 448 -20.22 -17.40 -16.47
N GLY A 449 -19.39 -16.62 -17.17
CA GLY A 449 -18.23 -15.95 -16.62
C GLY A 449 -17.33 -15.36 -17.70
N PHE A 450 -16.12 -14.94 -17.33
CA PHE A 450 -15.08 -14.48 -18.26
C PHE A 450 -13.69 -14.98 -17.85
N LEU A 451 -12.79 -15.12 -18.82
CA LEU A 451 -11.35 -15.26 -18.58
C LEU A 451 -10.68 -13.93 -18.95
N GLY A 452 -9.69 -13.48 -18.20
CA GLY A 452 -8.92 -12.30 -18.56
C GLY A 452 -7.52 -12.27 -17.98
N SER A 453 -6.74 -11.28 -18.41
CA SER A 453 -5.40 -11.04 -17.87
C SER A 453 -5.24 -9.59 -17.42
N CYS A 454 -4.72 -9.39 -16.21
CA CYS A 454 -4.45 -8.08 -15.64
C CYS A 454 -3.40 -8.19 -14.54
N CYS A 455 -2.71 -7.10 -14.23
CA CYS A 455 -1.79 -7.12 -13.10
C CYS A 455 -2.50 -7.17 -11.74
N GLU A 456 -1.83 -7.70 -10.72
CA GLU A 456 -2.32 -7.72 -9.34
C GLU A 456 -2.76 -6.34 -8.84
N ALA A 457 -2.01 -5.28 -9.16
CA ALA A 457 -2.36 -3.92 -8.76
C ALA A 457 -3.68 -3.41 -9.39
N PHE A 458 -3.95 -3.77 -10.66
CA PHE A 458 -5.23 -3.47 -11.31
C PHE A 458 -6.37 -4.18 -10.59
N LEU A 459 -6.20 -5.48 -10.32
CA LEU A 459 -7.19 -6.28 -9.60
C LEU A 459 -7.44 -5.72 -8.21
N ALA A 460 -6.39 -5.43 -7.44
CA ALA A 460 -6.51 -4.90 -6.08
C ALA A 460 -7.36 -3.61 -6.04
N LYS A 461 -7.18 -2.72 -7.03
CA LYS A 461 -7.95 -1.47 -7.14
C LYS A 461 -9.40 -1.68 -7.60
N HIS A 462 -9.62 -2.54 -8.59
CA HIS A 462 -10.92 -2.69 -9.25
C HIS A 462 -11.73 -3.92 -8.79
N ARG A 463 -11.23 -4.71 -7.84
CA ARG A 463 -11.91 -5.91 -7.32
C ARG A 463 -13.35 -5.62 -6.91
N ARG A 464 -13.59 -4.55 -6.13
CA ARG A 464 -14.94 -4.16 -5.70
C ARG A 464 -15.86 -3.78 -6.86
N ASP A 465 -15.30 -3.21 -7.92
CA ASP A 465 -16.09 -2.87 -9.11
C ASP A 465 -16.48 -4.14 -9.88
N LEU A 466 -15.56 -5.10 -10.02
CA LEU A 466 -15.82 -6.41 -10.61
C LEU A 466 -16.85 -7.21 -9.79
N GLU A 467 -16.71 -7.22 -8.47
CA GLU A 467 -17.67 -7.83 -7.53
C GLU A 467 -19.05 -7.19 -7.65
N ARG A 468 -19.13 -5.85 -7.80
CA ARG A 468 -20.40 -5.14 -8.02
C ARG A 468 -21.05 -5.46 -9.36
N ILE A 469 -20.24 -5.68 -10.41
CA ILE A 469 -20.76 -6.17 -11.69
C ILE A 469 -21.31 -7.59 -11.51
N GLY A 470 -20.74 -8.42 -10.64
CA GLY A 470 -21.32 -9.71 -10.28
C GLY A 470 -21.19 -10.79 -11.35
N LEU A 471 -20.35 -10.58 -12.38
CA LEU A 471 -20.01 -11.61 -13.36
C LEU A 471 -18.81 -12.44 -12.85
N PRO A 472 -18.91 -13.77 -12.73
CA PRO A 472 -17.80 -14.63 -12.35
C PRO A 472 -16.62 -14.50 -13.31
N GLY A 473 -15.40 -14.47 -12.78
CA GLY A 473 -14.22 -14.27 -13.60
C GLY A 473 -12.98 -14.97 -13.08
N ILE A 474 -12.17 -15.49 -14.02
CA ILE A 474 -10.80 -15.92 -13.77
C ILE A 474 -9.88 -14.85 -14.35
N LEU A 475 -8.94 -14.37 -13.55
CA LEU A 475 -7.96 -13.37 -13.93
C LEU A 475 -6.55 -13.95 -13.75
N LEU A 476 -5.75 -13.79 -14.79
CA LEU A 476 -4.37 -14.21 -14.84
C LEU A 476 -3.44 -13.00 -14.71
N ASP A 477 -2.48 -13.07 -13.80
CA ASP A 477 -1.45 -12.05 -13.66
C ASP A 477 -0.62 -11.91 -14.93
N ILE A 478 -0.11 -10.70 -15.16
CA ILE A 478 0.78 -10.41 -16.28
C ILE A 478 2.14 -10.02 -15.71
N ASP A 479 3.19 -10.52 -16.33
CA ASP A 479 4.56 -10.20 -15.92
C ASP A 479 4.97 -8.82 -16.44
N SER A 480 6.00 -8.24 -15.79
CA SER A 480 6.70 -6.96 -16.05
C SER A 480 6.09 -5.70 -15.43
N SER A 481 6.82 -4.58 -15.55
CA SER A 481 6.43 -3.26 -15.05
C SER A 481 5.06 -2.84 -15.56
N THR A 482 4.07 -3.08 -14.70
CA THR A 482 2.64 -2.83 -14.96
C THR A 482 2.35 -1.33 -15.01
N CYS A 483 1.25 -0.90 -15.61
CA CYS A 483 0.90 0.53 -15.61
C CYS A 483 0.72 1.14 -14.21
N TYR A 484 0.38 0.28 -13.24
CA TYR A 484 0.32 0.63 -11.83
C TYR A 484 1.72 0.77 -11.26
N GLU A 485 2.62 -0.18 -11.55
CA GLU A 485 4.10 -0.18 -11.37
C GLU A 485 4.85 0.81 -12.28
N LEU A 486 4.15 1.68 -12.99
CA LEU A 486 4.75 2.83 -13.65
C LEU A 486 4.09 4.18 -13.30
N GLY A 487 3.08 4.21 -12.43
CA GLY A 487 2.40 5.46 -12.04
C GLY A 487 1.61 6.08 -13.20
N GLN A 488 1.39 5.29 -14.25
CA GLN A 488 0.75 5.69 -15.50
C GLN A 488 -0.71 5.27 -15.54
N GLU A 489 -1.38 5.11 -14.39
CA GLU A 489 -2.78 4.70 -14.29
C GLU A 489 -3.70 5.55 -15.17
N ARG A 490 -3.55 6.88 -15.13
CA ARG A 490 -4.38 7.78 -15.96
C ARG A 490 -4.12 7.60 -17.45
N ALA A 491 -2.87 7.35 -17.85
CA ALA A 491 -2.56 7.01 -19.23
C ALA A 491 -3.16 5.64 -19.58
N ALA A 492 -3.10 4.67 -18.65
CA ALA A 492 -3.68 3.35 -18.81
C ALA A 492 -5.20 3.38 -19.01
N HIS A 493 -5.90 4.10 -18.14
CA HIS A 493 -7.32 4.42 -18.24
C HIS A 493 -7.67 5.19 -19.53
N ALA A 494 -6.74 5.97 -20.07
CA ALA A 494 -6.95 6.64 -21.35
C ALA A 494 -6.54 5.80 -22.57
N GLY A 495 -6.08 4.55 -22.41
CA GLY A 495 -5.59 3.72 -23.52
C GLY A 495 -4.23 4.17 -24.11
N ARG A 496 -3.46 4.96 -23.35
CA ARG A 496 -2.20 5.62 -23.76
C ARG A 496 -0.97 5.15 -22.99
N PHE A 497 -1.03 4.01 -22.31
CA PHE A 497 0.14 3.41 -21.67
C PHE A 497 1.16 2.96 -22.73
N GLU A 498 2.46 3.21 -22.51
CA GLU A 498 3.52 3.02 -23.52
C GLU A 498 4.41 1.80 -23.30
N ASN A 499 4.49 1.22 -22.09
CA ASN A 499 5.31 0.02 -21.85
C ASN A 499 4.59 -1.27 -22.29
N GLN A 500 5.37 -2.30 -22.62
CA GLN A 500 4.84 -3.58 -23.04
C GLN A 500 4.87 -4.56 -21.87
N THR A 501 3.71 -5.15 -21.56
CA THR A 501 3.63 -6.26 -20.60
C THR A 501 3.68 -7.62 -21.31
N THR A 502 4.07 -8.67 -20.60
CA THR A 502 4.10 -10.03 -21.13
C THR A 502 2.99 -10.89 -20.53
N LEU A 503 2.41 -11.76 -21.35
CA LEU A 503 1.39 -12.72 -20.92
C LEU A 503 2.03 -14.05 -20.54
N LYS A 504 1.51 -14.68 -19.49
CA LYS A 504 1.84 -16.07 -19.12
C LYS A 504 1.09 -17.03 -20.04
N LEU A 505 1.54 -17.16 -21.30
CA LEU A 505 0.80 -17.84 -22.37
C LEU A 505 0.45 -19.31 -22.03
N ASP A 506 1.39 -20.06 -21.46
CA ASP A 506 1.15 -21.48 -21.10
C ASP A 506 0.02 -21.63 -20.08
N LEU A 507 0.03 -20.76 -19.06
CA LEU A 507 -1.01 -20.75 -18.03
C LEU A 507 -2.34 -20.21 -18.57
N LEU A 508 -2.29 -19.23 -19.47
CA LEU A 508 -3.47 -18.71 -20.15
C LEU A 508 -4.14 -19.80 -20.99
N GLU A 509 -3.37 -20.58 -21.74
CA GLU A 509 -3.88 -21.71 -22.53
C GLU A 509 -4.55 -22.75 -21.64
N LEU A 510 -3.90 -23.13 -20.53
CA LEU A 510 -4.47 -24.07 -19.55
C LEU A 510 -5.83 -23.58 -19.02
N LEU A 511 -5.95 -22.28 -18.73
CA LEU A 511 -7.20 -21.68 -18.29
C LEU A 511 -8.24 -21.60 -19.42
N MET A 512 -7.84 -21.33 -20.66
CA MET A 512 -8.74 -21.37 -21.83
C MET A 512 -9.33 -22.76 -22.02
N ALA A 513 -8.49 -23.81 -21.98
CA ALA A 513 -8.93 -25.20 -22.06
C ALA A 513 -9.95 -25.58 -20.99
N ARG A 514 -9.76 -25.06 -19.76
CA ARG A 514 -10.70 -25.26 -18.65
C ARG A 514 -12.08 -24.67 -18.94
N VAL A 515 -12.14 -23.44 -19.44
CA VAL A 515 -13.41 -22.69 -19.62
C VAL A 515 -14.02 -22.86 -21.01
N ALA A 516 -13.34 -23.57 -21.92
CA ALA A 516 -13.80 -23.80 -23.27
C ALA A 516 -15.14 -24.56 -23.33
N PRO A 517 -16.02 -24.23 -24.29
CA PRO A 517 -17.26 -24.97 -24.50
C PRO A 517 -17.00 -26.46 -24.81
N GLY A 518 -17.90 -27.34 -24.35
CA GLY A 518 -17.66 -28.78 -24.14
C GLY A 518 -17.14 -29.64 -25.31
N LYS A 519 -17.07 -29.14 -26.55
CA LYS A 519 -16.42 -29.85 -27.68
C LYS A 519 -14.88 -29.71 -27.67
N ALA A 520 -14.33 -28.62 -27.14
CA ALA A 520 -12.87 -28.38 -27.13
C ALA A 520 -12.14 -29.02 -25.93
N ARG A 521 -12.85 -29.33 -24.83
CA ARG A 521 -12.30 -30.00 -23.63
C ARG A 521 -11.70 -31.39 -23.90
N ARG A 522 -12.15 -32.09 -24.95
CA ARG A 522 -11.72 -33.47 -25.26
C ARG A 522 -10.34 -33.58 -25.93
N GLN A 523 -9.81 -32.52 -26.55
CA GLN A 523 -8.49 -32.57 -27.20
C GLN A 523 -7.33 -32.49 -26.19
N VAL A 524 -7.51 -31.82 -25.06
CA VAL A 524 -6.47 -31.68 -24.02
C VAL A 524 -6.32 -32.95 -23.17
N ALA A 525 -7.40 -33.70 -22.96
CA ALA A 525 -7.35 -34.98 -22.23
C ALA A 525 -6.49 -36.05 -22.93
N VAL A 526 -6.23 -35.91 -24.25
CA VAL A 526 -5.40 -36.85 -25.02
C VAL A 526 -3.93 -36.43 -25.02
N ALA A 527 -3.61 -35.14 -24.86
CA ALA A 527 -2.23 -34.64 -24.83
C ALA A 527 -1.57 -34.74 -23.44
N ALA A 528 -2.35 -34.76 -22.36
CA ALA A 528 -1.82 -34.90 -20.99
C ALA A 528 -1.52 -36.37 -20.57
N HIS A 529 -1.69 -37.34 -21.46
CA HIS A 529 -1.41 -38.77 -21.26
C HIS A 529 -0.42 -39.32 -22.30
N ALA A 530 0.28 -38.44 -23.03
CA ALA A 530 1.30 -38.79 -24.02
C ALA A 530 2.69 -38.33 -23.57
#